data_AF-A0A2S5BJD0-F1
#
_entry.id   AF-A0A2S5BJD0-F1
#
_cell.length_a   1.000
_cell.length_b   1.000
_cell.length_c   1.000
_cell.angle_alpha   90.00
_cell.angle_beta   90.00
_cell.angle_gamma   90.00
#
_symmetry.space_group_name_H-M   'P 1'
#
loop_
_entity.id
_entity.type
_entity.pdbx_description
1 polymer ?
#
loop_
_entity_poly.entity_id
_entity_poly.type
_entity_poly.pdbx_seq_one_letter_code
_entity_poly.pdbx_strand_id
1 'polypeptide(L)'
;MAEDKLAEQEYALAHPPKKWVPGMRAFGYLALVASSFAVGTAAMGIASYFLQKYGNIFNVQRYPDMYTMHTINLALFNGIWTMIICLGAWALPLAFLAFLVFSATVMWAVIGGIFTVHVPFVKSGCSASSAKWARFVGQCKYYISLDALAWVCFALMLIWFVILVADIIVTKRKRHYLLGE
;
A
#
# COMPACT_ATOMS: atom_id res chain seq x y z
N MET A 1 44.50 -4.44 14.27
CA MET A 1 43.27 -5.10 13.77
C MET A 1 42.10 -5.01 14.74
N ALA A 2 42.25 -5.30 16.05
CA ALA A 2 41.17 -5.09 17.03
C ALA A 2 41.01 -3.59 17.41
N GLU A 3 42.13 -2.87 17.57
CA GLU A 3 42.12 -1.42 17.84
C GLU A 3 41.55 -0.60 16.67
N ASP A 4 41.85 -1.00 15.43
CA ASP A 4 41.32 -0.33 14.23
C ASP A 4 39.78 -0.40 14.16
N LYS A 5 39.19 -1.55 14.52
CA LYS A 5 37.74 -1.73 14.57
C LYS A 5 37.09 -0.87 15.66
N LEU A 6 37.78 -0.70 16.79
CA LEU A 6 37.30 0.08 17.92
C LEU A 6 37.31 1.58 17.58
N ALA A 7 38.37 2.05 16.91
CA ALA A 7 38.45 3.41 16.37
C ALA A 7 37.39 3.68 15.28
N GLU A 8 37.12 2.70 14.40
CA GLU A 8 36.03 2.79 13.41
C GLU A 8 34.64 2.89 14.06
N GLN A 9 34.41 2.14 15.14
CA GLN A 9 33.16 2.18 15.91
C GLN A 9 32.97 3.52 16.62
N GLU A 10 34.01 4.05 17.28
CA GLU A 10 33.97 5.36 17.93
C GLU A 10 33.73 6.48 16.90
N TYR A 11 34.38 6.40 15.74
CA TYR A 11 34.19 7.36 14.65
C TYR A 11 32.76 7.31 14.07
N ALA A 12 32.19 6.11 13.90
CA ALA A 12 30.83 5.91 13.43
C ALA A 12 29.76 6.35 14.46
N LEU A 13 30.08 6.27 15.76
CA LEU A 13 29.22 6.81 16.83
C LEU A 13 29.26 8.35 16.88
N ALA A 14 30.46 8.92 16.68
CA ALA A 14 30.70 10.37 16.69
C ALA A 14 30.08 11.08 15.48
N HIS A 15 29.94 10.38 14.35
CA HIS A 15 29.33 10.91 13.13
C HIS A 15 28.09 10.07 12.76
N PRO A 16 26.91 10.37 13.33
CA PRO A 16 25.69 9.66 12.96
C PRO A 16 25.49 9.79 11.44
N PRO A 17 25.17 8.68 10.74
CA PRO A 17 25.04 8.71 9.30
C PRO A 17 23.96 9.72 8.90
N LYS A 18 24.25 10.51 7.86
CA LYS A 18 23.29 11.49 7.32
C LYS A 18 21.97 10.79 6.99
N LYS A 19 20.87 11.28 7.55
CA LYS A 19 19.52 10.69 7.39
C LYS A 19 19.06 10.62 5.92
N TRP A 20 19.58 11.50 5.07
CA TRP A 20 19.33 11.50 3.64
C TRP A 20 20.63 11.67 2.88
N VAL A 21 20.87 10.76 1.93
CA VAL A 21 21.99 10.81 0.99
C VAL A 21 21.39 10.73 -0.41
N PRO A 22 21.52 11.79 -1.24
CA PRO A 22 21.01 11.76 -2.60
C PRO A 22 21.70 10.62 -3.37
N GLY A 23 20.91 9.69 -3.86
CA GLY A 23 21.38 8.52 -4.60
C GLY A 23 20.20 7.75 -5.18
N MET A 24 20.49 6.79 -6.07
CA MET A 24 19.45 6.02 -6.78
C MET A 24 18.45 5.35 -5.83
N ARG A 25 18.92 4.88 -4.67
CA ARG A 25 18.05 4.30 -3.62
C ARG A 25 17.09 5.32 -3.04
N ALA A 26 17.57 6.54 -2.72
CA ALA A 26 16.74 7.59 -2.15
C ALA A 26 15.65 8.06 -3.12
N PHE A 27 16.00 8.21 -4.41
CA PHE A 27 15.00 8.52 -5.45
C PHE A 27 14.01 7.38 -5.68
N GLY A 28 14.47 6.12 -5.64
CA GLY A 28 13.60 4.95 -5.71
C GLY A 28 12.56 4.92 -4.59
N TYR A 29 12.99 5.15 -3.34
CA TYR A 29 12.08 5.26 -2.20
C TYR A 29 11.11 6.44 -2.33
N LEU A 30 11.58 7.61 -2.78
CA LEU A 30 10.73 8.78 -2.96
C LEU A 30 9.67 8.55 -4.04
N ALA A 31 10.05 7.95 -5.17
CA ALA A 31 9.12 7.59 -6.23
C ALA A 31 8.09 6.56 -5.76
N LEU A 32 8.51 5.57 -4.96
CA LEU A 32 7.64 4.54 -4.41
C LEU A 32 6.64 5.11 -3.40
N VAL A 33 7.09 6.02 -2.52
CA VAL A 33 6.21 6.73 -1.57
C VAL A 33 5.23 7.63 -2.32
N ALA A 34 5.71 8.43 -3.29
CA ALA A 34 4.88 9.34 -4.05
C ALA A 34 3.81 8.62 -4.89
N SER A 35 4.18 7.52 -5.55
CA SER A 35 3.24 6.69 -6.31
C SER A 35 2.24 5.98 -5.40
N SER A 36 2.68 5.39 -4.28
CA SER A 36 1.78 4.77 -3.30
C SER A 36 0.79 5.79 -2.71
N PHE A 37 1.27 7.01 -2.44
CA PHE A 37 0.43 8.12 -1.98
C PHE A 37 -0.59 8.54 -3.05
N ALA A 38 -0.16 8.72 -4.30
CA ALA A 38 -1.06 9.13 -5.39
C ALA A 38 -2.13 8.08 -5.69
N VAL A 39 -1.76 6.80 -5.76
CA VAL A 39 -2.70 5.70 -6.05
C VAL A 39 -3.62 5.46 -4.85
N GLY A 40 -3.09 5.49 -3.62
CA GLY A 40 -3.89 5.35 -2.40
C GLY A 40 -4.91 6.47 -2.21
N THR A 41 -4.54 7.73 -2.50
CA THR A 41 -5.49 8.86 -2.48
C THR A 41 -6.55 8.73 -3.58
N ALA A 42 -6.19 8.27 -4.79
CA ALA A 42 -7.14 8.03 -5.86
C ALA A 42 -8.18 6.96 -5.48
N ALA A 43 -7.73 5.83 -4.90
CA ALA A 43 -8.62 4.77 -4.42
C ALA A 43 -9.54 5.26 -3.29
N MET A 44 -9.00 6.03 -2.35
CA MET A 44 -9.77 6.65 -1.27
C MET A 44 -10.82 7.63 -1.82
N GLY A 45 -10.49 8.42 -2.84
CA GLY A 45 -11.42 9.35 -3.49
C GLY A 45 -12.62 8.63 -4.12
N ILE A 46 -12.39 7.52 -4.81
CA ILE A 46 -13.47 6.71 -5.39
C ILE A 46 -14.30 6.03 -4.29
N ALA A 47 -13.66 5.48 -3.25
CA ALA A 47 -14.39 4.88 -2.13
C ALA A 47 -15.25 5.92 -1.38
N SER A 48 -14.74 7.14 -1.20
CA SER A 48 -15.47 8.27 -0.62
C SER A 48 -16.68 8.67 -1.47
N TYR A 49 -16.54 8.71 -2.80
CA TYR A 49 -17.66 8.96 -3.71
C TYR A 49 -18.82 7.97 -3.49
N PHE A 50 -18.51 6.67 -3.38
CA PHE A 50 -19.52 5.65 -3.10
C PHE A 50 -20.20 5.87 -1.75
N LEU A 51 -19.45 6.21 -0.71
CA LEU A 51 -20.00 6.50 0.61
C LEU A 51 -20.87 7.75 0.64
N GLN A 52 -20.50 8.81 -0.06
CA GLN A 52 -21.32 10.02 -0.15
C GLN A 52 -22.62 9.77 -0.93
N LYS A 53 -22.56 8.93 -1.96
CA LYS A 53 -23.71 8.61 -2.81
C LYS A 53 -24.69 7.63 -2.18
N TYR A 54 -24.16 6.58 -1.55
CA TYR A 54 -24.94 5.43 -1.08
C TYR A 54 -25.04 5.34 0.45
N GLY A 55 -24.23 6.11 1.18
CA GLY A 55 -24.13 6.03 2.63
C GLY A 55 -23.49 4.71 3.09
N ASN A 56 -23.43 4.52 4.42
CA ASN A 56 -22.85 3.33 5.04
C ASN A 56 -23.91 2.30 5.50
N ILE A 57 -25.15 2.39 4.99
CA ILE A 57 -26.22 1.47 5.33
C ILE A 57 -26.45 0.55 4.15
N PHE A 58 -26.36 -0.76 4.40
CA PHE A 58 -26.66 -1.75 3.38
C PHE A 58 -28.12 -1.65 2.97
N ASN A 59 -28.34 -1.45 1.68
CA ASN A 59 -29.65 -1.57 1.06
C ASN A 59 -29.43 -2.08 -0.36
N VAL A 60 -30.26 -3.03 -0.79
CA VAL A 60 -30.27 -3.59 -2.14
C VAL A 60 -30.67 -2.54 -3.17
N GLN A 61 -30.91 -1.26 -2.84
CA GLN A 61 -31.03 -0.15 -3.81
C GLN A 61 -29.72 0.64 -3.97
N ARG A 62 -28.81 0.49 -3.01
CA ARG A 62 -27.59 1.30 -2.88
C ARG A 62 -26.31 0.51 -3.17
N TYR A 63 -26.28 -0.75 -2.75
CA TYR A 63 -25.20 -1.69 -3.04
C TYR A 63 -25.76 -2.97 -3.70
N PRO A 64 -25.00 -3.61 -4.61
CA PRO A 64 -25.41 -4.86 -5.26
C PRO A 64 -25.49 -6.04 -4.28
N ASP A 65 -24.61 -6.03 -3.28
CA ASP A 65 -24.46 -7.06 -2.27
C ASP A 65 -23.66 -6.50 -1.09
N MET A 66 -23.67 -7.25 0.03
CA MET A 66 -23.02 -6.84 1.28
C MET A 66 -21.49 -6.90 1.17
N TYR A 67 -20.92 -7.81 0.36
CA TYR A 67 -19.47 -7.90 0.16
C TYR A 67 -18.95 -6.66 -0.55
N THR A 68 -19.64 -6.18 -1.57
CA THR A 68 -19.26 -4.94 -2.27
C THR A 68 -19.24 -3.74 -1.32
N MET A 69 -20.24 -3.58 -0.45
CA MET A 69 -20.26 -2.49 0.54
C MET A 69 -19.06 -2.58 1.50
N HIS A 70 -18.81 -3.76 2.08
CA HIS A 70 -17.69 -3.95 2.99
C HIS A 70 -16.34 -3.75 2.30
N THR A 71 -16.21 -4.17 1.04
CA THR A 71 -14.97 -4.03 0.26
C THR A 71 -14.68 -2.57 -0.07
N ILE A 72 -15.69 -1.76 -0.39
CA ILE A 72 -15.54 -0.32 -0.57
C ILE A 72 -15.10 0.36 0.74
N ASN A 73 -15.72 0.00 1.86
CA ASN A 73 -15.31 0.52 3.17
C ASN A 73 -13.89 0.10 3.55
N LEU A 74 -13.52 -1.14 3.23
CA LEU A 74 -12.16 -1.64 3.43
C LEU A 74 -11.15 -0.89 2.55
N ALA A 75 -11.52 -0.57 1.31
CA ALA A 75 -10.70 0.25 0.41
C ALA A 75 -10.51 1.68 0.93
N LEU A 76 -11.55 2.28 1.53
CA LEU A 76 -11.42 3.58 2.19
C LEU A 76 -10.44 3.50 3.37
N PHE A 77 -10.67 2.54 4.28
CA PHE A 77 -9.80 2.36 5.45
C PHE A 77 -8.35 2.09 5.04
N ASN A 78 -8.14 1.18 4.08
CA ASN A 78 -6.80 0.84 3.63
C ASN A 78 -6.13 1.95 2.81
N GLY A 79 -6.93 2.79 2.14
CA GLY A 79 -6.46 4.05 1.55
C GLY A 79 -5.91 5.01 2.61
N ILE A 80 -6.66 5.25 3.69
CA ILE A 80 -6.21 6.05 4.83
C ILE A 80 -4.98 5.42 5.48
N TRP A 81 -4.98 4.11 5.69
CA TRP A 81 -3.85 3.36 6.23
C TRP A 81 -2.58 3.54 5.39
N THR A 82 -2.72 3.43 4.08
CA THR A 82 -1.64 3.69 3.12
C THR A 82 -1.10 5.11 3.25
N MET A 83 -1.96 6.13 3.42
CA MET A 83 -1.52 7.51 3.66
C MET A 83 -0.69 7.64 4.94
N ILE A 84 -1.16 7.02 6.04
CA ILE A 84 -0.48 7.05 7.33
C ILE A 84 0.92 6.42 7.20
N ILE A 85 1.04 5.30 6.50
CA ILE A 85 2.34 4.66 6.23
C ILE A 85 3.23 5.60 5.41
N CYS A 86 2.73 6.19 4.33
CA CYS A 86 3.51 7.11 3.49
C CYS A 86 4.01 8.34 4.29
N LEU A 87 3.16 8.92 5.13
CA LEU A 87 3.53 10.07 5.99
C LEU A 87 4.48 9.67 7.13
N GLY A 88 4.35 8.46 7.66
CA GLY A 88 5.20 7.93 8.73
C GLY A 88 6.51 7.29 8.26
N ALA A 89 6.66 7.02 6.95
CA ALA A 89 7.78 6.25 6.41
C ALA A 89 9.17 6.80 6.75
N TRP A 90 9.30 8.13 6.89
CA TRP A 90 10.58 8.78 7.20
C TRP A 90 10.96 8.73 8.69
N ALA A 91 9.99 8.47 9.58
CA ALA A 91 10.17 8.54 11.03
C ALA A 91 10.20 7.16 11.71
N LEU A 92 9.70 6.12 11.05
CA LEU A 92 9.54 4.79 11.64
C LEU A 92 10.79 3.91 11.47
N PRO A 93 11.09 3.02 12.45
CA PRO A 93 12.14 2.05 12.29
C PRO A 93 11.79 1.04 11.19
N LEU A 94 12.79 0.66 10.38
CA LEU A 94 12.63 -0.19 9.18
C LEU A 94 11.80 -1.45 9.41
N ALA A 95 12.05 -2.18 10.51
CA ALA A 95 11.32 -3.42 10.82
C ALA A 95 9.83 -3.19 11.11
N PHE A 96 9.51 -2.11 11.81
CA PHE A 96 8.11 -1.75 12.07
C PHE A 96 7.44 -1.26 10.80
N LEU A 97 8.12 -0.43 10.00
CA LEU A 97 7.61 0.00 8.70
C LEU A 97 7.30 -1.20 7.78
N ALA A 98 8.19 -2.19 7.72
CA ALA A 98 7.97 -3.41 6.94
C ALA A 98 6.70 -4.17 7.38
N PHE A 99 6.44 -4.24 8.70
CA PHE A 99 5.21 -4.85 9.22
C PHE A 99 3.95 -4.07 8.80
N LEU A 100 3.97 -2.74 8.85
CA LEU A 100 2.83 -1.91 8.41
C LEU A 100 2.59 -2.02 6.89
N VAL A 101 3.67 -2.02 6.10
CA VAL A 101 3.59 -2.21 4.65
C VAL A 101 3.05 -3.60 4.32
N PHE A 102 3.45 -4.63 5.07
CA PHE A 102 2.90 -5.98 4.91
C PHE A 102 1.40 -6.03 5.18
N SER A 103 0.92 -5.40 6.26
CA SER A 103 -0.52 -5.37 6.54
C SER A 103 -1.30 -4.64 5.43
N ALA A 104 -0.78 -3.52 4.93
CA ALA A 104 -1.37 -2.82 3.78
C ALA A 104 -1.38 -3.68 2.51
N THR A 105 -0.29 -4.43 2.26
CA THR A 105 -0.16 -5.36 1.12
C THR A 105 -1.27 -6.40 1.15
N VAL A 106 -1.46 -7.08 2.28
CA VAL A 106 -2.48 -8.12 2.44
C VAL A 106 -3.88 -7.54 2.27
N MET A 107 -4.15 -6.37 2.85
CA MET A 107 -5.46 -5.73 2.72
C MET A 107 -5.77 -5.33 1.27
N TRP A 108 -4.80 -4.79 0.53
CA TRP A 108 -4.99 -4.46 -0.90
C TRP A 108 -5.19 -5.72 -1.76
N ALA A 109 -4.49 -6.81 -1.45
CA ALA A 109 -4.70 -8.10 -2.12
C ALA A 109 -6.13 -8.63 -1.91
N VAL A 110 -6.66 -8.55 -0.69
CA VAL A 110 -8.03 -8.96 -0.38
C VAL A 110 -9.06 -8.09 -1.11
N ILE A 111 -8.86 -6.76 -1.13
CA ILE A 111 -9.74 -5.82 -1.85
C ILE A 111 -9.77 -6.17 -3.35
N GLY A 112 -8.62 -6.32 -3.99
CA GLY A 112 -8.51 -6.68 -5.40
C GLY A 112 -9.13 -8.06 -5.69
N GLY A 113 -8.83 -9.05 -4.85
CA GLY A 113 -9.39 -10.40 -4.99
C GLY A 113 -10.92 -10.43 -4.92
N ILE A 114 -11.53 -9.71 -3.98
CA ILE A 114 -13.00 -9.65 -3.87
C ILE A 114 -13.59 -8.93 -5.08
N PHE A 115 -13.03 -7.78 -5.50
CA PHE A 115 -13.57 -7.06 -6.67
C PHE A 115 -13.45 -7.87 -7.96
N THR A 116 -12.32 -8.53 -8.19
CA THR A 116 -12.11 -9.38 -9.37
C THR A 116 -13.10 -10.55 -9.43
N VAL A 117 -13.52 -11.11 -8.28
CA VAL A 117 -14.45 -12.25 -8.23
C VAL A 117 -15.92 -11.81 -8.26
N HIS A 118 -16.27 -10.71 -7.58
CA HIS A 118 -17.66 -10.33 -7.35
C HIS A 118 -18.20 -9.26 -8.33
N VAL A 119 -17.33 -8.48 -8.97
CA VAL A 119 -17.74 -7.45 -9.93
C VAL A 119 -17.76 -8.05 -11.34
N PRO A 120 -18.93 -8.14 -11.99
CA PRO A 120 -19.06 -8.76 -13.31
C PRO A 120 -18.65 -7.83 -14.47
N PHE A 121 -18.12 -6.64 -14.17
CA PHE A 121 -17.71 -5.68 -15.20
C PHE A 121 -16.32 -6.01 -15.74
N VAL A 122 -16.22 -6.10 -17.06
CA VAL A 122 -14.97 -6.39 -17.76
C VAL A 122 -14.39 -5.13 -18.39
N LYS A 123 -13.06 -5.04 -18.51
CA LYS A 123 -12.34 -3.86 -19.06
C LYS A 123 -12.89 -3.31 -20.38
N SER A 124 -13.49 -4.17 -21.23
CA SER A 124 -14.01 -3.81 -22.55
C SER A 124 -15.51 -3.48 -22.59
N GLY A 125 -16.26 -3.64 -21.49
CA GLY A 125 -17.70 -3.43 -21.52
C GLY A 125 -18.36 -3.38 -20.15
N CYS A 126 -19.26 -2.41 -19.98
CA CYS A 126 -20.08 -2.26 -18.79
C CYS A 126 -21.41 -3.01 -18.88
N SER A 127 -21.45 -4.17 -19.54
CA SER A 127 -22.67 -5.00 -19.54
C SER A 127 -22.75 -5.79 -18.24
N ALA A 128 -23.84 -5.62 -17.49
CA ALA A 128 -24.09 -6.48 -16.34
C ALA A 128 -24.76 -7.77 -16.82
N SER A 129 -24.08 -8.91 -16.68
CA SER A 129 -24.67 -10.24 -16.87
C SER A 129 -25.65 -10.62 -15.75
N SER A 130 -25.62 -9.90 -14.63
CA SER A 130 -26.41 -10.16 -13.43
C SER A 130 -27.45 -9.07 -13.17
N ALA A 131 -28.70 -9.49 -12.89
CA ALA A 131 -29.80 -8.59 -12.53
C ALA A 131 -29.47 -7.70 -11.32
N LYS A 132 -28.62 -8.17 -10.40
CA LYS A 132 -28.17 -7.37 -9.23
C LYS A 132 -27.32 -6.16 -9.61
N TRP A 133 -26.54 -6.31 -10.69
CA TRP A 133 -25.56 -5.33 -11.16
C TRP A 133 -26.08 -4.41 -12.28
N ALA A 134 -27.23 -4.74 -12.88
CA ALA A 134 -27.83 -3.99 -14.00
C ALA A 134 -28.01 -2.49 -13.71
N ARG A 135 -28.43 -2.12 -12.49
CA ARG A 135 -28.60 -0.71 -12.09
C ARG A 135 -27.30 0.05 -11.84
N PHE A 136 -26.18 -0.64 -11.71
CA PHE A 136 -24.86 -0.04 -11.47
C PHE A 136 -24.02 0.07 -12.74
N VAL A 137 -24.56 -0.30 -13.89
CA VAL A 137 -23.91 -0.18 -15.21
C VAL A 137 -23.41 1.25 -15.45
N GLY A 138 -24.18 2.27 -15.06
CA GLY A 138 -23.76 3.68 -15.16
C GLY A 138 -22.58 4.06 -14.26
N GLN A 139 -22.22 3.22 -13.28
CA GLN A 139 -21.12 3.41 -12.34
C GLN A 139 -19.98 2.40 -12.52
N CYS A 140 -20.08 1.54 -13.54
CA CYS A 140 -19.12 0.48 -13.84
C CYS A 140 -17.66 0.98 -13.89
N LYS A 141 -17.42 2.16 -14.49
CA LYS A 141 -16.07 2.76 -14.54
C LYS A 141 -15.44 2.95 -13.17
N TYR A 142 -16.22 3.26 -12.13
CA TYR A 142 -15.72 3.44 -10.78
C TYR A 142 -15.33 2.11 -10.13
N TYR A 143 -16.14 1.06 -10.34
CA TYR A 143 -15.83 -0.28 -9.84
C TYR A 143 -14.58 -0.87 -10.51
N ILE A 144 -14.48 -0.79 -11.85
CA ILE A 144 -13.29 -1.24 -12.59
C ILE A 144 -12.05 -0.43 -12.17
N SER A 145 -12.18 0.89 -12.02
CA SER A 145 -11.07 1.73 -11.58
C SER A 145 -10.62 1.36 -10.16
N LEU A 146 -11.55 1.09 -9.25
CA LEU A 146 -11.22 0.72 -7.87
C LEU A 146 -10.54 -0.66 -7.79
N ASP A 147 -10.98 -1.63 -8.59
CA ASP A 147 -10.32 -2.94 -8.74
C ASP A 147 -8.88 -2.77 -9.28
N ALA A 148 -8.70 -2.01 -10.36
CA ALA A 148 -7.39 -1.75 -10.93
C ALA A 148 -6.46 -1.03 -9.94
N LEU A 149 -6.96 -0.02 -9.23
CA LEU A 149 -6.19 0.69 -8.21
C LEU A 149 -5.83 -0.21 -7.03
N ALA A 150 -6.69 -1.16 -6.65
CA ALA A 150 -6.38 -2.13 -5.60
C ALA A 150 -5.20 -3.03 -5.99
N TRP A 151 -5.17 -3.52 -7.22
CA TRP A 151 -4.05 -4.31 -7.74
C TRP A 151 -2.75 -3.50 -7.88
N VAL A 152 -2.85 -2.23 -8.29
CA VAL A 152 -1.68 -1.34 -8.37
C VAL A 152 -1.14 -1.06 -6.96
N CYS A 153 -2.01 -0.73 -6.00
CA CYS A 153 -1.60 -0.55 -4.61
C CYS A 153 -0.99 -1.83 -4.01
N PHE A 154 -1.57 -3.01 -4.31
CA PHE A 154 -0.98 -4.29 -3.90
C PHE A 154 0.44 -4.45 -4.43
N ALA A 155 0.66 -4.24 -5.74
CA ALA A 155 1.98 -4.36 -6.34
C ALA A 155 2.99 -3.38 -5.75
N LEU A 156 2.59 -2.12 -5.55
CA LEU A 156 3.44 -1.10 -4.94
C LEU A 156 3.82 -1.46 -3.50
N MET A 157 2.85 -1.89 -2.69
CA MET A 157 3.10 -2.29 -1.30
C MET A 157 3.96 -3.56 -1.22
N LEU A 158 3.77 -4.52 -2.13
CA LEU A 158 4.59 -5.73 -2.21
C LEU A 158 6.04 -5.39 -2.57
N ILE A 159 6.26 -4.54 -3.58
CA ILE A 159 7.60 -4.05 -3.95
C ILE A 159 8.24 -3.36 -2.74
N TRP A 160 7.48 -2.51 -2.05
CA TRP A 160 7.97 -1.81 -0.86
C TRP A 160 8.36 -2.76 0.26
N PHE A 161 7.54 -3.78 0.52
CA PHE A 161 7.82 -4.81 1.51
C PHE A 161 9.11 -5.58 1.19
N VAL A 162 9.27 -6.03 -0.06
CA VAL A 162 10.46 -6.78 -0.49
C VAL A 162 11.74 -5.94 -0.33
N ILE A 163 11.69 -4.67 -0.74
CA ILE A 163 12.83 -3.75 -0.61
C ILE A 163 13.17 -3.54 0.88
N LEU A 164 12.18 -3.30 1.74
CA LEU A 164 12.40 -3.12 3.17
C LEU A 164 12.99 -4.36 3.84
N VAL A 165 12.49 -5.55 3.49
CA VAL A 165 13.04 -6.83 3.99
C VAL A 165 14.49 -7.01 3.54
N ALA A 166 14.80 -6.74 2.27
CA ALA A 166 16.16 -6.80 1.77
C ALA A 166 17.09 -5.84 2.53
N ASP A 167 16.65 -4.61 2.77
CA ASP A 167 17.44 -3.61 3.51
C ASP A 167 17.63 -4.00 4.99
N ILE A 168 16.63 -4.62 5.64
CA ILE A 168 16.77 -5.17 6.99
C ILE A 168 17.84 -6.27 7.01
N ILE A 169 17.82 -7.20 6.05
CA ILE A 169 18.79 -8.30 5.96
C ILE A 169 20.20 -7.75 5.71
N VAL A 170 20.36 -6.80 4.78
CA VAL A 170 21.65 -6.17 4.47
C VAL A 170 22.19 -5.40 5.67
N THR A 171 21.34 -4.67 6.38
CA THR A 171 21.75 -3.88 7.56
C THR A 171 22.16 -4.79 8.71
N LYS A 172 21.41 -5.87 8.97
CA LYS A 172 21.80 -6.89 9.97
C LYS A 172 23.14 -7.55 9.60
N ARG A 173 23.34 -7.91 8.33
CA ARG A 173 24.59 -8.51 7.84
C ARG A 173 25.78 -7.56 8.03
N LYS A 174 25.64 -6.28 7.69
CA LYS A 174 26.69 -5.26 7.94
C LYS A 174 27.02 -5.13 9.43
N ARG A 175 26.01 -5.15 10.29
CA ARG A 175 26.21 -5.05 11.75
C ARG A 175 27.00 -6.24 12.29
N HIS A 176 26.72 -7.47 11.83
CA HIS A 176 27.49 -8.66 12.20
C HIS A 176 28.97 -8.54 11.79
N TYR A 177 29.27 -8.14 10.55
CA TYR A 177 30.66 -7.96 10.10
C TYR A 177 31.42 -6.89 10.91
N LEU A 178 30.75 -5.81 11.33
CA LEU A 178 31.33 -4.73 12.11
C LEU A 178 31.51 -5.08 13.59
N LEU A 179 30.68 -5.96 14.14
CA LEU A 179 30.76 -6.42 15.54
C LEU A 179 31.64 -7.67 15.72
N GLY A 180 32.02 -8.34 14.63
CA GLY A 180 32.98 -9.46 14.69
C GLY A 180 32.47 -10.70 15.41
N GLU A 181 31.15 -10.91 15.41
CA GLU A 181 30.50 -12.17 15.80
C GLU A 181 30.14 -13.01 14.57
#